data_AF-A0A8T6T0U9-F1
#
_entry.id   AF-A0A8T6T0U9-F1
#
_cell.length_a   1.000
_cell.length_b   1.000
_cell.length_c   1.000
_cell.angle_alpha   90.00
_cell.angle_beta   90.00
_cell.angle_gamma   90.00
#
_symmetry.space_group_name_H-M   'P 1'
#
loop_
_entity.id
_entity.type
_entity.pdbx_description
1 polymer ?
#
loop_
_entity_poly.entity_id
_entity_poly.type
_entity_poly.pdbx_seq_one_letter_code
_entity_poly.pdbx_strand_id
1 'polypeptide(L)' 'MVRHLERAGYIKTDPVRQAMMDVRREDFMPESMRYASYADRPQDIGQGQTISAPHMVAIMVEAMRAKEGQR' A
#
# COMPACT_ATOMS: atom_id res chain seq x y z
N MET A 1 8.85 -2.62 4.88
CA MET A 1 7.52 -1.98 4.98
C MET A 1 6.47 -2.92 5.59
N VAL A 2 6.09 -4.04 4.94
CA VAL A 2 4.98 -4.92 5.41
C VAL A 2 5.09 -5.30 6.90
N ARG A 3 6.25 -5.82 7.34
CA ARG A 3 6.50 -6.14 8.76
C ARG A 3 6.26 -4.98 9.73
N HIS A 4 6.52 -3.75 9.31
CA HIS A 4 6.26 -2.57 10.14
C HIS A 4 4.75 -2.31 10.26
N LEU A 5 4.02 -2.42 9.15
CA LEU A 5 2.57 -2.23 9.12
C LEU A 5 1.81 -3.33 9.89
N GLU A 6 2.30 -4.56 9.86
CA GLU A 6 1.78 -5.66 10.69
C GLU A 6 1.97 -5.36 12.19
N ARG A 7 3.18 -4.98 12.60
CA ARG A 7 3.47 -4.62 14.01
C ARG A 7 2.67 -3.42 14.49
N ALA A 8 2.40 -2.47 13.61
CA ALA A 8 1.57 -1.30 13.89
C ALA A 8 0.06 -1.62 13.91
N GLY A 9 -0.36 -2.82 13.51
CA GLY A 9 -1.75 -3.25 13.50
C GLY A 9 -2.58 -2.74 12.32
N TYR A 10 -1.93 -2.22 11.27
CA TYR A 10 -2.62 -1.77 10.05
C TYR A 10 -2.93 -2.93 9.10
N ILE A 11 -2.08 -3.96 9.06
CA ILE A 11 -2.35 -5.23 8.38
C ILE A 11 -2.77 -6.24 9.44
N LYS A 12 -3.91 -6.89 9.24
CA LYS A 12 -4.56 -7.78 10.20
C LYS A 12 -4.86 -9.16 9.62
N THR A 13 -4.88 -9.29 8.31
CA THR A 13 -5.26 -10.53 7.62
C THR A 13 -4.20 -10.98 6.61
N ASP A 14 -4.08 -12.31 6.45
CA ASP A 14 -3.11 -12.91 5.51
C ASP A 14 -3.33 -12.49 4.04
N PRO A 15 -4.58 -12.39 3.52
CA PRO A 15 -4.78 -11.92 2.15
C PRO A 15 -4.24 -10.51 1.89
N VAL A 16 -4.44 -9.58 2.84
CA VAL A 16 -3.92 -8.21 2.72
C VAL A 16 -2.40 -8.21 2.83
N ARG A 17 -1.85 -8.97 3.78
CA ARG A 17 -0.40 -9.16 3.92
C ARG A 17 0.22 -9.64 2.62
N GLN A 18 -0.36 -10.67 2.01
CA GLN A 18 0.14 -11.26 0.76
C GLN A 18 0.07 -10.27 -0.40
N ALA A 19 -1.07 -9.60 -0.58
CA ALA A 19 -1.23 -8.58 -1.61
C ALA A 19 -0.20 -7.44 -1.46
N MET A 20 0.08 -6.98 -0.24
CA MET A 20 1.07 -5.93 0.02
C MET A 20 2.53 -6.39 -0.15
N MET A 21 2.79 -7.70 -0.17
CA MET A 21 4.12 -8.25 -0.51
C MET A 21 4.28 -8.47 -2.01
N ASP A 22 3.21 -8.88 -2.70
CA ASP A 22 3.26 -9.24 -4.12
C ASP A 22 3.22 -8.03 -5.04
N VAL A 23 2.47 -6.98 -4.66
CA VAL A 23 2.33 -5.77 -5.48
C VAL A 23 3.54 -4.87 -5.29
N ARG A 24 4.32 -4.73 -6.37
CA ARG A 24 5.48 -3.83 -6.44
C ARG A 24 5.05 -2.39 -6.53
N ARG A 25 5.06 -1.69 -5.40
CA ARG A 25 4.58 -0.31 -5.29
C ARG A 25 5.37 0.67 -6.17
N GLU A 26 6.67 0.44 -6.39
CA GLU A 26 7.53 1.29 -7.22
C GLU A 26 7.13 1.34 -8.71
N ASP A 27 6.39 0.33 -9.19
CA ASP A 27 5.94 0.28 -10.59
C ASP A 27 4.82 1.32 -10.86
N PHE A 28 4.19 1.85 -9.81
CA PHE A 28 3.14 2.86 -9.87
C PHE A 28 3.64 4.30 -9.62
N MET A 29 4.96 4.51 -9.70
CA MET A 29 5.60 5.78 -9.37
C MET A 29 6.57 6.24 -10.47
N PRO A 30 6.72 7.58 -10.66
CA PRO A 30 7.79 8.12 -11.49
C PRO A 30 9.16 7.62 -11.03
N GLU A 31 10.09 7.40 -11.97
CA GLU A 31 11.42 6.86 -11.68
C GLU A 31 12.16 7.68 -10.59
N SER A 32 12.06 9.01 -10.67
CA SER A 32 12.64 9.95 -9.69
C SER A 32 12.13 9.76 -8.27
N MET A 33 10.96 9.14 -8.07
CA MET A 33 10.33 8.94 -6.77
C MET A 33 10.43 7.51 -6.25
N ARG A 34 10.97 6.56 -7.04
CA ARG A 34 11.05 5.14 -6.66
C ARG A 34 11.88 4.88 -5.41
N TYR A 35 12.86 5.73 -5.09
CA TYR A 35 13.65 5.62 -3.86
C TYR A 35 12.80 5.75 -2.58
N ALA A 36 11.64 6.40 -2.68
CA ALA A 36 10.72 6.64 -1.57
C ALA A 36 9.48 5.73 -1.62
N SER A 37 9.44 4.73 -2.51
CA SER A 37 8.23 3.94 -2.80
C SER A 37 7.65 3.23 -1.58
N TYR A 38 8.51 2.75 -0.68
CA TYR A 38 8.13 2.02 0.53
C TYR A 38 8.15 2.87 1.82
N ALA A 39 8.35 4.18 1.70
CA ALA A 39 8.22 5.09 2.84
C ALA A 39 6.75 5.27 3.20
N ASP A 40 6.43 5.21 4.49
CA ASP A 40 5.04 5.24 4.97
C ASP A 40 4.45 6.65 5.04
N ARG A 41 4.37 7.30 3.87
CA ARG A 41 3.77 8.63 3.67
C ARG A 41 3.29 8.77 2.22
N PRO A 42 2.38 9.71 1.92
CA PRO A 42 2.00 10.00 0.54
C PRO A 42 3.22 10.40 -0.30
N GLN A 43 3.21 10.01 -1.58
CA GLN A 43 4.27 10.36 -2.52
C GLN A 43 3.65 10.98 -3.77
N ASP A 44 4.29 12.02 -4.28
CA ASP A 44 3.88 12.66 -5.53
C ASP A 44 4.05 11.69 -6.72
N ILE A 45 3.05 11.60 -7.58
CA ILE A 45 3.05 10.79 -8.80
C ILE A 45 2.84 11.64 -10.07
N GLY A 46 2.90 12.96 -9.95
CA GLY A 46 2.68 13.94 -11.01
C GLY A 46 1.25 14.47 -11.03
N GLN A 47 1.03 15.52 -11.83
CA GLN A 47 -0.29 16.14 -12.07
C GLN A 47 -1.02 16.58 -10.78
N GLY A 48 -0.26 16.96 -9.75
CA GLY A 48 -0.81 17.35 -8.44
C GLY A 48 -1.48 16.19 -7.69
N GLN A 49 -1.21 14.94 -8.08
CA GLN A 49 -1.75 13.74 -7.45
C GLN A 49 -0.69 13.07 -6.56
N THR A 50 -1.18 12.32 -5.58
CA THR A 50 -0.33 11.49 -4.73
C THR A 50 -0.81 10.05 -4.71
N ILE A 51 0.13 9.13 -4.58
CA ILE A 51 -0.18 7.77 -4.16
C ILE A 51 -0.26 7.73 -2.64
N SER A 52 -1.39 7.25 -2.10
CA SER A 52 -1.64 7.17 -0.65
C SER A 52 -0.54 6.41 0.08
N ALA A 53 -0.28 6.78 1.34
CA ALA A 53 0.66 6.07 2.21
C ALA A 53 0.30 4.58 2.32
N PRO A 54 1.30 3.68 2.39
CA PRO A 54 1.09 2.25 2.63
C PRO A 54 0.13 1.91 3.77
N HIS A 55 0.23 2.54 4.95
CA HIS A 55 -0.71 2.26 6.04
C HIS A 55 -2.16 2.61 5.68
N MET A 56 -2.37 3.69 4.92
CA MET A 56 -3.71 4.13 4.55
C MET A 56 -4.37 3.11 3.61
N VAL A 57 -3.61 2.60 2.63
CA VAL A 57 -4.07 1.53 1.73
C VAL A 57 -4.39 0.26 2.52
N ALA A 58 -3.52 -0.13 3.47
CA ALA A 58 -3.77 -1.29 4.34
C ALA A 58 -5.09 -1.13 5.12
N ILE A 59 -5.31 0.02 5.76
CA ILE A 59 -6.55 0.33 6.49
C ILE A 59 -7.78 0.23 5.59
N MET A 60 -7.72 0.83 4.39
CA MET A 60 -8.84 0.83 3.45
C MET A 60 -9.22 -0.58 3.02
N VAL A 61 -8.25 -1.41 2.68
CA VAL A 61 -8.49 -2.79 2.21
C VAL A 61 -8.98 -3.69 3.34
N GLU A 62 -8.38 -3.58 4.54
CA GLU A 62 -8.86 -4.30 5.73
C GLU A 62 -10.30 -3.94 6.09
N ALA A 63 -10.66 -2.65 5.98
CA ALA A 63 -12.03 -2.19 6.25
C ALA A 63 -13.04 -2.68 5.21
N MET A 64 -12.62 -2.79 3.94
CA MET A 64 -13.46 -3.26 2.85
C MET A 64 -13.87 -4.73 3.00
N ARG A 65 -13.05 -5.54 3.67
CA ARG A 65 -13.25 -7.00 3.82
C ARG A 65 -13.51 -7.68 2.47
N ALA A 66 -12.72 -7.29 1.46
CA ALA A 66 -12.87 -7.74 0.09
C ALA A 66 -12.86 -9.29 0.01
N LYS A 67 -13.72 -9.83 -0.85
CA LYS A 67 -13.81 -11.28 -1.10
C LYS A 67 -13.44 -11.60 -2.53
N GLU A 68 -12.95 -12.80 -2.74
CA GLU A 68 -12.71 -13.33 -4.08
C GLU A 68 -14.01 -13.27 -4.91
N GLY A 69 -13.90 -12.80 -6.15
CA GLY A 69 -15.03 -12.65 -7.07
C GLY A 69 -15.91 -11.41 -6.85
N GLN A 70 -15.62 -10.56 -5.85
CA GLN A 70 -16.32 -9.29 -5.66
C GLN A 70 -16.00 -8.32 -6.81
N ARG A 71 -17.04 -7.69 -7.38
CA ARG A 71 -16.96 -6.75 -8.50
C ARG A 71 -17.55 -5.40 -8.14
#